data_AF-G5I994-F1
#
_entry.id   AF-G5I994-F1
#
_cell.length_a   1.000
_cell.length_b   1.000
_cell.length_c   1.000
_cell.angle_alpha   90.00
_cell.angle_beta   90.00
_cell.angle_gamma   90.00
#
_symmetry.space_group_name_H-M   'P 1'
#
loop_
_entity.id
_entity.type
_entity.pdbx_description
1 polymer ?
#
loop_
_entity_poly.entity_id
_entity_poly.type
_entity_poly.pdbx_seq_one_letter_code
_entity_poly.pdbx_strand_id
1 'polypeptide(L)' 'MKKLKWLDETCNSCNKQINSWDKRISKVLSYKYPCCEACIAKEYDMDIDALRNRMEHYLGIRPCLGL' A
#
# COMPACT_ATOMS: atom_id res chain seq x y z
N MET A 1 16.36 -7.73 1.05
CA MET A 1 15.26 -6.81 1.44
C MET A 1 15.15 -5.74 0.36
N LYS A 2 14.04 -5.67 -0.39
CA LYS A 2 13.84 -4.57 -1.36
C LYS A 2 13.58 -3.29 -0.56
N LYS A 3 14.48 -2.31 -0.68
CA LYS A 3 14.29 -0.98 -0.08
C LYS A 3 13.01 -0.37 -0.62
N LEU A 4 12.20 0.16 0.29
CA LEU A 4 11.00 0.89 -0.06
C LEU A 4 11.40 2.15 -0.84
N LYS A 5 10.86 2.30 -2.05
CA LYS A 5 11.17 3.43 -2.95
C LYS A 5 9.94 4.29 -3.10
N TRP A 6 10.05 5.58 -2.81
CA TRP A 6 9.04 6.58 -3.17
C TRP A 6 8.95 6.70 -4.70
N LEU A 7 7.73 6.68 -5.23
CA LEU A 7 7.47 6.78 -6.66
C LEU A 7 7.09 8.23 -6.99
N ASP A 8 7.28 8.63 -8.24
CA ASP A 8 6.76 9.91 -8.76
C ASP A 8 5.27 9.81 -9.13
N GLU A 9 4.54 8.94 -8.44
CA GLU A 9 3.13 8.67 -8.65
C GLU A 9 2.35 9.14 -7.42
N THR A 10 1.09 9.50 -7.63
CA THR A 10 0.19 9.96 -6.57
C THR A 10 -0.99 9.01 -6.41
N CYS A 11 -1.55 8.98 -5.21
CA CYS A 11 -2.75 8.24 -4.91
C CYS A 11 -3.94 8.90 -5.63
N ASN A 12 -4.70 8.11 -6.37
CA ASN A 12 -5.88 8.61 -7.09
C ASN A 12 -6.97 9.21 -6.17
N SER A 13 -7.01 8.81 -4.89
CA SER A 13 -8.01 9.28 -3.93
C SER A 13 -7.57 10.55 -3.16
N CYS A 14 -6.33 10.58 -2.66
CA CYS A 14 -5.86 11.67 -1.79
C CYS A 14 -4.72 12.53 -2.39
N ASN A 15 -4.27 12.23 -3.61
CA ASN A 15 -3.16 12.90 -4.30
C ASN A 15 -1.81 12.89 -3.56
N LYS A 16 -1.67 12.13 -2.47
CA LYS A 16 -0.38 11.95 -1.78
C LYS A 16 0.56 11.10 -2.61
N GLN A 17 1.85 11.38 -2.52
CA GLN A 17 2.89 10.55 -3.13
C GLN A 17 2.80 9.13 -2.59
N ILE A 18 2.83 8.14 -3.50
CA ILE A 18 2.82 6.72 -3.15
C ILE A 18 4.21 6.13 -3.21
N ASN A 19 4.40 5.03 -2.49
CA ASN A 19 5.64 4.27 -2.54
C ASN A 19 5.47 2.93 -3.30
N SER A 20 6.58 2.22 -3.47
CA SER A 20 6.62 0.91 -4.13
C SER A 20 5.72 -0.15 -3.47
N TRP A 21 5.44 0.00 -2.17
CA TRP A 21 4.55 -0.89 -1.43
C TRP A 21 3.07 -0.58 -1.72
N ASP A 22 2.66 0.69 -1.67
CA ASP A 22 1.31 1.13 -2.04
C ASP A 22 0.95 0.67 -3.46
N LYS A 23 1.85 0.87 -4.41
CA LYS A 23 1.67 0.42 -5.81
C LYS A 23 1.57 -1.09 -5.91
N ARG A 24 2.29 -1.83 -5.07
CA ARG A 24 2.22 -3.29 -5.01
C ARG A 24 0.89 -3.76 -4.44
N ILE A 25 0.43 -3.22 -3.31
CA ILE A 25 -0.90 -3.54 -2.76
C ILE A 25 -1.97 -3.23 -3.80
N SER A 26 -1.91 -2.06 -4.43
CA SER A 26 -2.87 -1.65 -5.45
C SER A 26 -2.96 -2.67 -6.59
N LYS A 27 -1.81 -3.20 -7.02
CA LYS A 27 -1.74 -4.24 -8.06
C LYS A 27 -2.29 -5.59 -7.59
N VAL A 28 -2.05 -5.97 -6.33
CA VAL A 28 -2.52 -7.24 -5.73
C VAL A 28 -4.03 -7.22 -5.55
N LEU A 29 -4.59 -6.07 -5.15
CA LEU A 29 -6.03 -5.84 -5.04
C LEU A 29 -6.68 -5.51 -6.39
N SER A 30 -5.92 -5.55 -7.50
CA SER A 30 -6.41 -5.28 -8.86
C SER A 30 -7.09 -3.92 -9.03
N TYR A 31 -6.67 -2.90 -8.27
CA TYR A 31 -7.14 -1.53 -8.48
C TYR A 31 -6.71 -1.01 -9.86
N LYS A 32 -7.63 -0.32 -10.54
CA LYS A 32 -7.37 0.31 -11.84
C LYS A 32 -6.37 1.45 -11.75
N TYR A 33 -6.39 2.19 -10.64
CA TYR A 33 -5.48 3.31 -10.36
C TYR A 33 -4.79 3.06 -9.02
N PRO A 34 -3.51 3.45 -8.87
CA PRO A 34 -2.79 3.19 -7.63
C PRO A 34 -3.32 4.07 -6.48
N CYS A 35 -3.50 3.44 -5.33
CA CYS A 35 -3.95 4.06 -4.10
C CYS A 35 -2.93 3.85 -2.99
N CYS A 36 -2.84 4.80 -2.07
CA CYS A 36 -2.03 4.63 -0.87
C CYS A 36 -2.73 3.68 0.11
N GLU A 37 -1.96 3.02 0.95
CA GLU A 37 -2.46 2.10 1.96
C GLU A 37 -3.47 2.75 2.92
N ALA A 38 -3.34 4.06 3.21
CA ALA A 38 -4.30 4.78 4.05
C ALA A 38 -5.68 4.90 3.39
N CYS A 39 -5.73 5.16 2.09
CA CYS A 39 -7.00 5.20 1.35
C CYS A 39 -7.62 3.82 1.25
N ILE A 40 -6.81 2.79 0.99
CA ILE A 40 -7.27 1.40 0.92
C ILE A 40 -7.80 0.96 2.28
N ALA A 41 -7.04 1.20 3.35
CA ALA A 41 -7.44 0.87 4.72
C ALA A 41 -8.76 1.56 5.10
N LYS A 42 -8.93 2.84 4.72
CA LYS A 42 -10.19 3.56 4.91
C LYS A 42 -11.36 2.99 4.09
N GLU A 43 -11.11 2.54 2.86
CA GLU A 43 -12.13 1.91 2.01
C GLU A 43 -12.62 0.58 2.59
N TYR A 44 -11.70 -0.20 3.18
CA TYR A 44 -12.01 -1.46 3.86
C TYR A 44 -12.39 -1.29 5.35
N ASP A 45 -12.55 -0.05 5.83
CA ASP A 45 -12.84 0.29 7.23
C ASP A 45 -11.94 -0.44 8.23
N MET A 46 -10.63 -0.48 7.95
CA MET A 46 -9.64 -1.19 8.74
C MET A 46 -8.42 -0.33 9.04
N ASP A 47 -7.64 -0.72 10.04
CA ASP A 47 -6.39 -0.04 10.37
C ASP A 47 -5.29 -0.34 9.33
N ILE A 48 -4.37 0.62 9.15
CA ILE A 48 -3.24 0.47 8.21
C ILE A 48 -2.35 -0.71 8.63
N ASP A 49 -2.13 -0.91 9.93
CA ASP A 49 -1.32 -2.04 10.40
C ASP A 49 -2.03 -3.39 10.16
N ALA A 50 -3.36 -3.41 10.33
CA ALA A 50 -4.18 -4.58 9.99
C ALA A 50 -4.11 -4.92 8.49
N LEU A 51 -4.18 -3.91 7.62
CA LEU A 51 -4.00 -4.09 6.18
C LEU A 51 -2.59 -4.62 5.87
N ARG A 52 -1.54 -4.05 6.47
CA ARG A 52 -0.15 -4.50 6.29
C ARG A 52 0.05 -5.94 6.74
N ASN A 53 -0.45 -6.33 7.92
CA ASN A 53 -0.37 -7.71 8.42
C ASN A 53 -1.11 -8.68 7.50
N ARG A 54 -2.30 -8.29 7.00
CA ARG A 54 -3.04 -9.13 6.05
C ARG A 54 -2.29 -9.29 4.73
N MET A 55 -1.75 -8.20 4.19
CA MET A 55 -0.95 -8.23 2.96
C MET A 55 0.36 -9.00 3.15
N GLU A 56 0.99 -8.93 4.32
CA GLU A 56 2.15 -9.76 4.67
C GLU A 56 1.79 -11.24 4.63
N HIS A 57 0.66 -11.64 5.22
CA HIS A 57 0.21 -13.03 5.20
C HIS A 57 -0.11 -13.52 3.77
N TYR A 58 -0.71 -12.67 2.93
CA TYR A 58 -1.01 -13.02 1.54
C TYR A 58 0.22 -13.03 0.61
N LEU A 59 1.17 -12.12 0.82
CA LEU A 59 2.34 -11.93 -0.07
C LEU A 59 3.61 -12.59 0.45
N GLY A 60 3.63 -13.04 1.71
CA GLY A 60 4.81 -13.54 2.41
C GLY A 60 5.91 -12.49 2.63
N ILE A 61 5.57 -11.20 2.54
CA ILE A 61 6.55 -10.10 2.53
C ILE A 61 6.00 -8.92 3.34
N ARG A 62 6.74 -8.48 4.38
CA ARG A 62 6.45 -7.27 5.14
C ARG A 62 7.10 -6.04 4.51
N PRO A 63 6.40 -4.90 4.35
CA PRO A 63 7.07 -3.63 4.09
C PRO A 63 7.96 -3.30 5.29
N CYS A 64 9.15 -2.73 5.06
CA CYS A 64 10.11 -2.46 6.12
C CYS A 64 9.44 -1.70 7.28
N LEU A 65 9.56 -2.21 8.52
CA LEU A 65 9.10 -1.51 9.73
C LEU A 65 9.79 -0.14 9.80
N GLY A 66 9.02 0.95 9.74
CA GLY A 66 9.53 2.33 9.78
C GLY A 66 8.95 3.29 8.74
N LEU A 67 7.90 2.89 8.01
CA LEU A 67 7.02 3.81 7.28
C LEU A 67 6.15 4.62 8.24
#